data_AF-A0A2B7YE21-F1
#
_entry.id   AF-A0A2B7YE21-F1
#
_cell.length_a   1.000
_cell.length_b   1.000
_cell.length_c   1.000
_cell.angle_alpha   90.00
_cell.angle_beta   90.00
_cell.angle_gamma   90.00
#
_symmetry.space_group_name_H-M   'P 1'
#
loop_
_entity.id
_entity.type
_entity.pdbx_description
1 polymer ?
#
loop_
_entity_poly.entity_id
_entity_poly.type
_entity_poly.pdbx_seq_one_letter_code
_entity_poly.pdbx_strand_id
1 'polypeptide(L)'
;YKATGGKAPRKNLAAKAVKKTLSTGRKKHCFRPGTVALCEIQYYQKSTELLICKLPFQYVVHEIMAERSNTVNQIQASALKALQEATESYLVNLFESQCVAFEITSVFQNSLNFGSFVDLVRRTGIKCGTTPTLNTK
;
A
#
# COMPACT_ATOMS: atom_id res chain seq x y z
N TYR A 1 15.11 54.24 5.52
CA TYR A 1 14.99 53.66 6.89
C TYR A 1 13.50 53.47 7.18
N LYS A 2 13.01 52.25 7.40
CA LYS A 2 11.62 52.00 7.83
C LYS A 2 11.63 51.79 9.34
N ALA A 3 10.97 52.69 10.07
CA ALA A 3 10.89 52.68 11.52
C ALA A 3 9.94 51.56 12.00
N THR A 4 10.45 50.67 12.85
CA THR A 4 9.68 49.69 13.62
C THR A 4 9.13 50.37 14.87
N GLY A 5 7.89 50.88 14.77
CA GLY A 5 7.20 51.53 15.87
C GLY A 5 6.54 50.55 16.84
N GLY A 6 7.09 50.46 18.06
CA GLY A 6 6.30 50.30 19.29
C GLY A 6 6.09 48.89 19.86
N LYS A 7 7.02 48.41 20.70
CA LYS A 7 6.73 47.40 21.74
C LYS A 7 6.56 48.10 23.09
N ALA A 8 5.34 48.05 23.64
CA ALA A 8 5.01 48.55 24.98
C ALA A 8 4.94 47.38 26.01
N PRO A 9 5.04 47.64 27.33
CA PRO A 9 5.66 46.75 28.30
C PRO A 9 4.77 45.58 28.74
N ARG A 10 5.42 44.45 28.99
CA ARG A 10 4.83 43.22 29.56
C ARG A 10 4.24 43.49 30.95
N LYS A 11 2.94 43.24 31.12
CA LYS A 11 2.33 42.96 32.43
C LYS A 11 2.09 41.46 32.55
N ASN A 12 2.53 40.93 33.67
CA ASN A 12 2.62 39.52 34.02
C ASN A 12 1.29 38.94 34.54
N LEU A 13 1.18 37.62 34.37
CA LEU A 13 0.38 36.64 35.13
C LEU A 13 -1.05 36.31 34.66
N ALA A 14 -1.17 35.05 34.22
CA ALA A 14 -2.34 34.19 34.26
C ALA A 14 -3.51 34.49 33.31
N ALA A 15 -3.23 34.72 32.03
CA ALA A 15 -4.21 34.39 30.99
C ALA A 15 -4.14 32.88 30.73
N LYS A 16 -4.93 32.12 31.50
CA LYS A 16 -5.29 30.72 31.19
C LYS A 16 -5.63 30.68 29.71
N ALA A 17 -4.86 29.94 28.92
CA ALA A 17 -5.10 29.77 27.50
C ALA A 17 -6.42 29.04 27.31
N VAL A 18 -7.53 29.78 27.37
CA VAL A 18 -8.81 29.36 26.83
C VAL A 18 -8.59 29.37 25.32
N LYS A 19 -8.10 28.24 24.81
CA LYS A 19 -8.04 27.96 23.39
C LYS A 19 -9.44 28.21 22.87
N LYS A 20 -9.58 29.28 22.09
CA LYS A 20 -10.84 29.80 21.55
C LYS A 20 -11.48 28.73 20.66
N THR A 21 -12.21 27.77 21.24
CA THR A 21 -13.12 26.84 20.54
C THR A 21 -14.50 27.46 20.47
N LEU A 22 -14.56 28.71 20.01
CA LEU A 22 -15.80 29.39 19.62
C LEU A 22 -15.60 29.86 18.17
N SER A 23 -15.49 28.88 17.27
CA SER A 23 -15.81 29.08 15.86
C SER A 23 -16.92 28.10 15.51
N THR A 24 -18.15 28.55 15.68
CA THR A 24 -19.31 27.96 15.01
C THR A 24 -19.00 27.89 13.51
N GLY A 25 -18.74 26.68 12.99
CA GLY A 25 -18.86 26.41 11.56
C GLY A 25 -17.63 26.54 10.66
N ARG A 26 -16.38 26.54 11.17
CA ARG A 26 -15.24 26.25 10.26
C ARG A 26 -15.26 24.76 9.95
N LYS A 27 -15.76 24.40 8.76
CA LYS A 27 -15.70 23.04 8.21
C LYS A 27 -14.26 22.55 8.37
N LYS A 28 -14.08 21.36 8.96
CA LYS A 28 -12.78 20.69 8.98
C LYS A 28 -12.27 20.65 7.55
N HIS A 29 -11.00 21.01 7.34
CA HIS A 29 -10.41 20.99 6.00
C HIS A 29 -10.42 19.54 5.51
N CYS A 30 -11.30 19.24 4.55
CA CYS A 30 -11.33 17.96 3.86
C CYS A 30 -10.57 18.09 2.55
N PHE A 31 -9.66 17.16 2.30
CA PHE A 31 -9.00 17.06 1.01
C PHE A 31 -10.00 16.67 -0.08
N ARG A 32 -9.72 17.07 -1.33
CA ARG A 32 -10.53 16.64 -2.46
C ARG A 32 -10.39 15.12 -2.63
N PRO A 33 -11.44 14.40 -3.09
CA PRO A 33 -11.30 12.98 -3.41
C PRO A 33 -10.15 12.80 -4.41
N GLY A 34 -9.29 11.80 -4.16
CA GLY A 34 -8.08 11.56 -4.94
C GLY A 34 -6.83 12.32 -4.46
N THR A 35 -6.96 13.46 -3.76
CA THR A 35 -5.77 14.20 -3.27
C THR A 35 -4.99 13.40 -2.25
N VAL A 36 -5.66 12.73 -1.30
CA VAL A 36 -4.99 11.89 -0.30
C VAL A 36 -4.34 10.67 -0.95
N ALA A 37 -5.06 10.02 -1.88
CA ALA A 37 -4.55 8.86 -2.61
C ALA A 37 -3.28 9.19 -3.42
N LEU A 38 -3.24 10.35 -4.10
CA LEU A 38 -2.05 10.79 -4.83
C LEU A 38 -0.87 11.09 -3.89
N CYS A 39 -1.14 11.69 -2.73
CA CYS A 39 -0.11 11.91 -1.72
C CYS A 39 0.45 10.59 -1.17
N GLU A 40 -0.41 9.61 -0.89
CA GLU A 40 -0.02 8.27 -0.44
C GLU A 40 0.80 7.53 -1.51
N ILE A 41 0.38 7.57 -2.77
CA ILE A 41 1.13 6.97 -3.89
C ILE A 41 2.53 7.58 -3.99
N GLN A 42 2.63 8.92 -3.97
CA GLN A 42 3.94 9.60 -4.04
C GLN A 42 4.82 9.30 -2.82
N TYR A 43 4.21 9.19 -1.64
CA TYR A 43 4.93 8.83 -0.42
C TYR A 43 5.49 7.40 -0.52
N TYR A 44 4.64 6.41 -0.84
CA TYR A 44 5.03 5.01 -0.92
C TYR A 44 5.98 4.69 -2.08
N GLN A 45 5.92 5.43 -3.20
CA GLN A 45 6.88 5.32 -4.29
C GLN A 45 8.26 5.89 -3.96
N LYS A 46 8.33 6.83 -3.01
CA LYS A 46 9.59 7.45 -2.59
C LYS A 46 10.28 6.67 -1.48
N SER A 47 9.50 5.99 -0.64
CA SER A 47 10.01 5.09 0.40
C SER A 47 10.19 3.66 -0.13
N THR A 48 11.05 2.88 0.52
CA THR A 48 11.20 1.44 0.28
C THR A 48 10.83 0.64 1.54
N GLU A 49 9.90 1.16 2.33
CA GLU A 49 9.44 0.46 3.53
C GLU A 49 8.52 -0.71 3.18
N LEU A 50 8.59 -1.76 4.00
CA LEU A 50 7.72 -2.92 3.86
C LEU A 50 6.29 -2.53 4.24
N LEU A 51 5.35 -2.72 3.31
CA LEU A 51 3.96 -2.31 3.48
C LEU A 51 3.15 -3.36 4.27
N ILE A 52 3.59 -4.62 4.25
CA ILE A 52 2.94 -5.70 4.98
C ILE A 52 3.53 -5.84 6.38
N CYS A 53 2.66 -5.99 7.38
CA CYS A 53 3.07 -6.28 8.75
C CYS A 53 3.86 -7.61 8.79
N LYS A 54 5.04 -7.61 9.41
CA LYS A 54 5.95 -8.76 9.44
C LYS A 54 5.37 -9.99 10.15
N LEU A 55 4.63 -9.78 11.23
CA LEU A 55 4.09 -10.85 12.07
C LEU A 55 3.04 -11.73 11.35
N PRO A 56 1.98 -11.18 10.71
CA PRO A 56 1.04 -12.00 9.95
C PRO A 56 1.70 -12.68 8.75
N PHE A 57 2.64 -12.02 8.06
CA PHE A 57 3.39 -12.64 6.97
C PHE A 57 4.20 -13.85 7.44
N GLN A 58 4.86 -13.72 8.60
CA GLN A 58 5.59 -14.80 9.23
C GLN A 58 4.69 -16.03 9.52
N TYR A 59 3.49 -15.82 10.06
CA TYR A 59 2.56 -16.91 10.35
C TYR A 59 2.16 -17.68 9.09
N VAL A 60 1.82 -16.96 8.02
CA VAL A 60 1.45 -17.57 6.73
C VAL A 60 2.60 -18.39 6.15
N VAL A 61 3.84 -17.88 6.22
CA VAL A 61 5.01 -18.60 5.73
C VAL A 61 5.24 -19.89 6.53
N HIS A 62 5.12 -19.84 7.87
CA HIS A 62 5.26 -21.03 8.71
C HIS A 62 4.13 -22.05 8.48
N GLU A 63 2.90 -21.59 8.24
CA GLU A 63 1.77 -22.45 7.89
C GLU A 63 2.05 -23.24 6.61
N ILE A 64 2.45 -22.56 5.53
CA ILE A 64 2.79 -23.20 4.24
C ILE A 64 4.00 -24.14 4.36
N MET A 65 5.01 -23.77 5.16
CA MET A 65 6.19 -24.62 5.38
C MET A 65 5.84 -25.89 6.17
N ALA A 66 4.96 -25.79 7.15
CA ALA A 66 4.49 -26.92 7.94
C ALA A 66 3.66 -27.90 7.08
N GLU A 67 2.87 -27.40 6.13
CA GLU A 67 2.16 -28.25 5.17
C GLU A 67 3.11 -29.00 4.23
N ARG A 68 4.25 -28.38 3.86
CA ARG A 68 5.16 -28.89 2.83
C ARG A 68 6.32 -29.73 3.36
N SER A 69 6.72 -29.54 4.62
CA SER A 69 7.87 -30.24 5.21
C SER A 69 7.63 -30.61 6.68
N ASN A 70 7.91 -31.87 7.02
CA ASN A 70 7.70 -32.42 8.37
C ASN A 70 8.96 -32.41 9.26
N THR A 71 10.10 -31.93 8.74
CA THR A 71 11.42 -32.23 9.35
C THR A 71 12.17 -31.02 9.89
N VAL A 72 12.02 -29.81 9.31
CA VAL A 72 12.74 -28.62 9.75
C VAL A 72 11.89 -27.36 9.53
N ASN A 73 11.36 -26.78 10.62
CA ASN A 73 10.44 -25.63 10.58
C ASN A 73 11.13 -24.28 10.88
N GLN A 74 12.46 -24.24 10.90
CA GLN A 74 13.21 -23.05 11.25
C GLN A 74 13.61 -22.27 10.01
N ILE A 75 13.18 -21.00 9.96
CA ILE A 75 13.46 -20.09 8.86
C ILE A 75 14.40 -18.99 9.38
N GLN A 76 15.45 -18.70 8.61
CA GLN A 76 16.35 -17.60 8.93
C GLN A 76 15.61 -16.25 8.80
N ALA A 77 15.83 -15.32 9.73
CA ALA A 77 15.17 -14.01 9.69
C ALA A 77 15.47 -13.21 8.40
N SER A 78 16.67 -13.35 7.84
CA SER A 78 17.03 -12.74 6.55
C SER A 78 16.29 -13.38 5.37
N ALA A 79 16.09 -14.69 5.39
CA ALA A 79 15.34 -15.41 4.36
C ALA A 79 13.85 -15.01 4.38
N LEU A 80 13.26 -14.89 5.57
CA LEU A 80 11.88 -14.42 5.72
C LEU A 80 11.72 -12.98 5.18
N LYS A 81 12.69 -12.10 5.47
CA LYS A 81 12.69 -10.73 4.94
C LYS A 81 12.81 -10.70 3.41
N ALA A 82 13.72 -11.48 2.84
CA ALA A 82 13.90 -11.57 1.40
C ALA A 82 12.64 -12.09 0.69
N LEU A 83 11.96 -13.08 1.30
CA LEU A 83 10.69 -13.59 0.79
C LEU A 83 9.62 -12.50 0.80
N GLN A 84 9.55 -11.72 1.88
CA GLN A 84 8.62 -10.59 1.99
C GLN A 84 8.87 -9.53 0.90
N GLU A 85 10.13 -9.09 0.74
CA GLU A 85 10.54 -8.13 -0.28
C GLU A 85 10.18 -8.61 -1.70
N ALA A 86 10.41 -9.89 -2.01
CA ALA A 86 10.06 -10.48 -3.29
C ALA A 86 8.53 -10.51 -3.51
N THR A 87 7.75 -10.91 -2.50
CA THR A 87 6.28 -10.93 -2.61
C THR A 87 5.68 -9.54 -2.77
N GLU A 88 6.16 -8.54 -2.02
CA GLU A 88 5.66 -7.17 -2.15
C GLU A 88 6.00 -6.59 -3.54
N SER A 89 7.23 -6.83 -4.02
CA SER A 89 7.64 -6.42 -5.37
C SER A 89 6.77 -7.06 -6.45
N TYR A 90 6.45 -8.36 -6.30
CA TYR A 90 5.57 -9.07 -7.23
C TYR A 90 4.16 -8.47 -7.26
N LEU A 91 3.59 -8.12 -6.10
CA LEU A 91 2.26 -7.51 -6.01
C LEU A 91 2.24 -6.10 -6.63
N VAL A 92 3.27 -5.27 -6.39
CA VAL A 92 3.39 -3.95 -7.02
C VAL A 92 3.43 -4.08 -8.54
N ASN A 93 4.28 -4.95 -9.07
CA ASN A 93 4.39 -5.18 -10.52
C ASN A 93 3.07 -5.71 -11.12
N LEU A 94 2.35 -6.56 -10.39
CA LEU A 94 1.03 -7.03 -10.79
C LEU A 94 0.01 -5.89 -10.85
N PHE A 95 0.01 -4.99 -9.86
CA PHE A 95 -0.87 -3.83 -9.85
C PHE A 95 -0.53 -2.84 -10.96
N GLU A 96 0.74 -2.58 -11.25
CA GLU A 96 1.15 -1.77 -12.40
C GLU A 96 0.65 -2.38 -13.71
N SER A 97 0.86 -3.68 -13.88
CA SER A 97 0.41 -4.42 -15.08
C SER A 97 -1.12 -4.39 -15.21
N GLN A 98 -1.84 -4.57 -14.11
CA GLN A 98 -3.30 -4.55 -14.10
C GLN A 98 -3.85 -3.14 -14.30
N CYS A 99 -3.20 -2.10 -13.78
CA CYS A 99 -3.56 -0.70 -14.01
C CYS A 99 -3.38 -0.33 -15.48
N VAL A 100 -2.24 -0.69 -16.08
CA VAL A 100 -1.98 -0.48 -17.52
C VAL A 100 -2.96 -1.29 -18.37
N ALA A 101 -3.22 -2.56 -18.01
CA ALA A 101 -4.20 -3.39 -18.70
C ALA A 101 -5.62 -2.84 -18.55
N PHE A 102 -6.01 -2.27 -17.41
CA PHE A 102 -7.29 -1.60 -17.22
C PHE A 102 -7.37 -0.30 -18.02
N GLU A 103 -6.27 0.43 -18.19
CA GLU A 103 -6.23 1.63 -19.03
C GLU A 103 -6.37 1.26 -20.51
N ILE A 104 -5.62 0.26 -21.01
CA ILE A 104 -5.77 -0.31 -22.36
C ILE A 104 -7.17 -0.90 -22.55
N THR A 105 -7.69 -1.62 -21.56
CA THR A 105 -9.04 -2.20 -21.60
C THR A 105 -10.09 -1.13 -21.51
N SER A 106 -9.91 0.00 -20.81
CA SER A 106 -10.87 1.13 -20.81
C SER A 106 -10.89 1.86 -22.16
N VAL A 107 -9.72 1.99 -22.81
CA VAL A 107 -9.59 2.48 -24.18
C VAL A 107 -10.26 1.50 -25.16
N PHE A 108 -10.19 0.18 -24.92
CA PHE A 108 -10.89 -0.85 -25.69
C PHE A 108 -12.38 -1.07 -25.29
N GLN A 109 -12.77 -0.74 -24.05
CA GLN A 109 -14.10 -0.95 -23.43
C GLN A 109 -15.04 0.22 -23.63
N ASN A 110 -14.57 1.33 -24.18
CA ASN A 110 -15.47 2.23 -24.90
C ASN A 110 -16.28 1.49 -26.01
N SER A 111 -15.94 0.23 -26.33
CA SER A 111 -16.75 -0.69 -27.14
C SER A 111 -17.37 -1.91 -26.43
N LEU A 112 -17.01 -2.29 -25.19
CA LEU A 112 -17.53 -3.53 -24.56
C LEU A 112 -17.64 -3.43 -23.02
N ASN A 113 -18.81 -3.80 -22.48
CA ASN A 113 -19.20 -3.62 -21.07
C ASN A 113 -18.34 -4.39 -20.04
N PHE A 114 -18.07 -3.74 -18.90
CA PHE A 114 -17.27 -4.18 -17.74
C PHE A 114 -17.55 -5.59 -17.21
N GLY A 115 -18.74 -6.14 -17.41
CA GLY A 115 -19.13 -7.47 -16.94
C GLY A 115 -18.37 -8.64 -17.59
N SER A 116 -17.97 -8.52 -18.86
CA SER A 116 -17.27 -9.60 -19.57
C SER A 116 -15.80 -9.76 -19.13
N PHE A 117 -15.22 -8.71 -18.53
CA PHE A 117 -13.82 -8.68 -18.13
C PHE A 117 -13.55 -9.57 -16.91
N VAL A 118 -14.42 -9.52 -15.90
CA VAL A 118 -14.30 -10.36 -14.70
C VAL A 118 -14.46 -11.85 -15.05
N ASP A 119 -15.34 -12.16 -16.01
CA ASP A 119 -15.54 -13.52 -16.50
C ASP A 119 -14.38 -14.02 -17.37
N LEU A 120 -13.74 -13.14 -18.14
CA LEU A 120 -12.57 -13.47 -18.94
C LEU A 120 -11.36 -13.79 -18.06
N VAL A 121 -11.13 -13.02 -16.99
CA VAL A 121 -10.06 -13.28 -16.01
C VAL A 121 -10.28 -14.60 -15.25
N ARG A 122 -11.53 -14.99 -14.96
CA ARG A 122 -11.84 -16.34 -14.44
C ARG A 122 -11.62 -17.45 -15.46
N ARG A 123 -11.86 -17.18 -16.75
CA ARG A 123 -11.71 -18.16 -17.84
C ARG A 123 -10.26 -18.37 -18.29
N THR A 124 -9.41 -17.34 -18.21
CA THR A 124 -8.01 -17.45 -18.63
C THR A 124 -7.13 -18.23 -17.67
N GLY A 125 -7.69 -18.70 -16.54
CA GLY A 125 -7.20 -19.85 -15.76
C GLY A 125 -5.70 -20.08 -15.88
N ILE A 126 -4.91 -19.14 -15.33
CA ILE A 126 -3.46 -19.28 -15.27
C ILE A 126 -3.16 -20.47 -14.37
N LYS A 127 -3.04 -21.66 -14.98
CA LYS A 127 -2.58 -22.88 -14.33
C LYS A 127 -1.08 -22.76 -14.11
N CYS A 128 -0.69 -22.35 -12.91
CA CYS A 128 0.70 -22.42 -12.49
C CYS A 128 1.10 -23.88 -12.24
N GLY A 129 2.00 -24.41 -13.07
CA GLY A 129 2.98 -25.45 -12.68
C GLY A 129 2.57 -26.91 -12.84
N THR A 130 2.97 -27.54 -13.96
CA THR A 130 3.29 -28.97 -13.99
C THR A 130 4.79 -29.15 -13.75
N THR A 131 5.14 -29.84 -12.66
CA THR A 131 6.52 -30.26 -12.33
C THR A 131 7.04 -31.29 -13.34
N PRO A 132 8.27 -31.16 -13.89
CA PRO A 132 8.89 -32.24 -14.64
C PRO A 132 9.42 -33.30 -13.66
N THR A 133 8.80 -34.47 -13.63
CA THR A 133 9.38 -35.67 -13.00
C THR A 133 10.51 -36.20 -13.88
N LEU A 134 11.75 -36.12 -13.40
CA LEU A 134 12.90 -36.82 -14.01
C LEU A 134 12.68 -38.34 -13.87
N ASN A 135 12.58 -39.04 -14.99
CA ASN A 135 12.49 -40.49 -15.03
C ASN A 135 13.86 -41.08 -15.35
N THR A 136 14.38 -41.83 -14.38
CA THR A 136 15.52 -42.74 -14.48
C THR A 136 15.17 -43.95 -15.34
N LYS A 137 15.93 -44.15 -16.41
CA LYS A 137 16.25 -45.48 -16.97
C LYS A 137 17.71 -45.50 -17.37
#